data_AF-A0A958AXP2-F1
#
_entry.id   AF-A0A958AXP2-F1
#
_cell.length_a   1.000
_cell.length_b   1.000
_cell.length_c   1.000
_cell.angle_alpha   90.00
_cell.angle_beta   90.00
_cell.angle_gamma   90.00
#
_symmetry.space_group_name_H-M   'P 1'
#
loop_
_entity.id
_entity.type
_entity.pdbx_description
1 polymer ?
#
loop_
_entity_poly.entity_id
_entity_poly.type
_entity_poly.pdbx_seq_one_letter_code
_entity_poly.pdbx_strand_id
1 'polypeptide(L)'
;MRQRKSMLPAAGFLVLAAMLALAGCVAGQPVVVPAATSAPGLANPASVYCADNGGTLDIRSDAAGNQTGVCVFPDGSECDEWAYFRGECAPGPGGQPSATSAPGLANPA
;
A
#
# COMPACT_ATOMS: atom_id res chain seq x y z
N MET A 1 -47.30 -2.02 64.67
CA MET A 1 -47.19 -2.62 63.33
C MET A 1 -48.00 -1.79 62.33
N ARG A 2 -47.35 -1.16 61.34
CA ARG A 2 -47.99 -0.64 60.11
C ARG A 2 -47.04 -0.91 58.95
N GLN A 3 -47.39 -1.93 58.16
CA GLN A 3 -46.73 -2.31 56.92
C GLN A 3 -46.83 -1.14 55.93
N ARG A 4 -45.74 -0.36 55.78
CA ARG A 4 -45.62 0.59 54.68
C ARG A 4 -45.31 -0.23 53.43
N LYS A 5 -46.36 -0.61 52.71
CA LYS A 5 -46.26 -1.09 51.31
C LYS A 5 -45.40 -0.08 50.57
N SER A 6 -44.11 -0.39 50.39
CA SER A 6 -43.24 0.40 49.52
C SER A 6 -43.72 0.14 48.10
N MET A 7 -44.65 0.98 47.67
CA MET A 7 -44.99 1.16 46.28
C MET A 7 -43.73 1.66 45.58
N LEU A 8 -42.99 0.77 44.93
CA LEU A 8 -41.97 1.18 43.97
C LEU A 8 -42.68 2.04 42.90
N PRO A 9 -42.24 3.27 42.63
CA PRO A 9 -42.88 4.11 41.64
C PRO A 9 -42.77 3.44 40.26
N ALA A 10 -43.85 3.42 39.48
CA ALA A 10 -43.89 2.87 38.12
C ALA A 10 -42.80 3.48 37.21
N ALA A 11 -42.34 4.70 37.52
CA ALA A 11 -41.20 5.35 36.89
C ALA A 11 -39.88 4.58 37.07
N GLY A 12 -39.65 3.95 38.23
CA GLY A 12 -38.47 3.14 38.47
C GLY A 12 -38.45 1.84 37.65
N PHE A 13 -39.63 1.26 37.40
CA PHE A 13 -39.78 0.09 36.53
C PHE A 13 -39.58 0.45 35.04
N LEU A 14 -40.06 1.62 34.63
CA LEU A 14 -39.86 2.16 33.27
C LEU A 14 -38.40 2.51 32.97
N VAL A 15 -37.67 3.09 33.94
CA VAL A 15 -36.24 3.39 33.79
C VAL A 15 -35.39 2.12 33.73
N LEU A 16 -35.73 1.08 34.51
CA LEU A 16 -35.02 -0.20 34.48
C LEU A 16 -35.25 -0.95 33.15
N ALA A 17 -36.46 -0.90 32.59
CA ALA A 17 -36.77 -1.49 31.28
C ALA A 17 -36.04 -0.79 30.12
N ALA A 18 -35.84 0.52 30.20
CA ALA A 18 -35.08 1.29 29.19
C ALA A 18 -33.57 0.96 29.19
N MET A 19 -33.00 0.63 30.36
CA MET A 19 -31.58 0.24 30.48
C MET A 19 -31.29 -1.16 29.92
N LEU A 20 -32.24 -2.09 29.96
CA LEU A 20 -32.06 -3.45 29.41
C LEU A 20 -32.17 -3.51 27.87
N ALA A 21 -32.67 -2.46 27.21
CA ALA A 21 -32.84 -2.43 25.75
C ALA A 21 -31.56 -2.05 24.97
N LEU A 22 -30.46 -1.69 25.64
CA LEU A 22 -29.19 -1.34 24.98
C LEU A 22 -28.23 -2.53 24.76
N ALA A 23 -28.62 -3.76 25.10
CA ALA A 23 -27.86 -4.97 24.76
C ALA A 23 -28.09 -5.38 23.29
N GLY A 24 -27.84 -4.45 22.36
CA GLY A 24 -27.78 -4.73 20.92
C GLY A 24 -26.51 -5.49 20.60
N CYS A 25 -26.66 -6.65 19.97
CA CYS A 25 -25.60 -7.60 19.64
C CYS A 25 -24.40 -6.97 18.94
N VAL A 26 -23.21 -7.09 19.53
CA VAL A 26 -21.94 -7.01 18.79
C VAL A 26 -21.66 -8.38 18.16
N ALA A 27 -22.51 -8.78 17.20
CA ALA A 27 -22.28 -9.98 16.42
C ALA A 27 -21.31 -9.65 15.27
N GLY A 28 -20.04 -10.00 15.46
CA GLY A 28 -19.07 -10.15 14.39
C GLY A 28 -18.54 -8.83 13.82
N GLN A 29 -17.58 -8.20 14.51
CA GLN A 29 -16.63 -7.38 13.78
C GLN A 29 -15.72 -8.33 13.00
N PRO A 30 -15.61 -8.22 11.66
CA PRO A 30 -14.58 -8.94 10.96
C PRO A 30 -13.24 -8.53 11.56
N VAL A 31 -12.44 -9.51 11.97
CA VAL A 31 -11.03 -9.28 12.28
C VAL A 31 -10.39 -8.84 10.97
N VAL A 32 -10.38 -7.53 10.74
CA VAL A 32 -9.51 -6.90 9.76
C VAL A 32 -8.12 -7.08 10.32
N VAL A 33 -7.50 -8.21 9.99
CA VAL A 33 -6.05 -8.33 10.07
C VAL A 33 -5.56 -7.17 9.22
N PRO A 34 -4.85 -6.18 9.79
CA PRO A 34 -4.21 -5.18 8.95
C PRO A 34 -3.31 -6.00 8.03
N ALA A 35 -3.64 -6.04 6.73
CA ALA A 35 -2.66 -6.46 5.75
C ALA A 35 -1.44 -5.63 6.10
N ALA A 36 -0.34 -6.29 6.49
CA ALA A 36 0.87 -5.61 6.90
C ALA A 36 1.15 -4.57 5.82
N THR A 37 0.84 -3.32 6.13
CA THR A 37 1.19 -2.20 5.28
C THR A 37 2.69 -2.24 5.40
N SER A 38 3.34 -2.81 4.39
CA SER A 38 4.75 -2.63 4.15
C SER A 38 4.93 -1.13 4.26
N ALA A 39 5.47 -0.69 5.41
CA ALA A 39 5.83 0.69 5.59
C ALA A 39 6.58 1.05 4.31
N PRO A 40 6.13 2.06 3.54
CA PRO A 40 6.74 2.32 2.25
C PRO A 40 8.24 2.42 2.50
N GLY A 41 8.97 1.44 1.94
CA GLY A 41 10.41 1.37 2.10
C GLY A 41 11.00 2.70 1.66
N LEU A 42 12.19 3.02 2.14
CA LEU A 42 12.93 4.18 1.64
C LEU A 42 12.85 4.17 0.09
N ALA A 43 12.42 5.29 -0.49
CA ALA A 43 12.21 5.37 -1.92
C ALA A 43 13.49 4.99 -2.67
N ASN A 44 13.35 4.24 -3.77
CA ASN A 44 14.49 3.89 -4.61
C ASN A 44 15.09 5.19 -5.21
N PRO A 45 16.39 5.48 -4.98
CA PRO A 45 17.00 6.71 -5.45
C PRO A 45 17.01 6.85 -6.97
N ALA A 46 17.13 5.74 -7.73
CA ALA A 46 17.07 5.78 -9.19
C ALA A 46 15.66 6.15 -9.68
N SER A 47 14.63 5.60 -9.02
CA SER A 47 13.23 5.92 -9.28
C SER A 47 12.92 7.40 -9.02
N VAL A 48 13.40 7.93 -7.89
CA VAL A 48 13.26 9.36 -7.54
C VAL A 48 14.00 10.22 -8.56
N TYR A 49 15.23 9.85 -8.91
CA TYR A 49 16.03 10.58 -9.89
C TYR A 49 15.35 10.62 -11.26
N CYS A 50 14.72 9.53 -11.71
CA CYS A 50 13.93 9.53 -12.94
C CYS A 50 12.84 10.61 -12.92
N ALA A 51 12.02 10.63 -11.86
CA ALA A 51 10.93 11.58 -11.71
C ALA A 51 11.42 13.03 -11.59
N ASP A 52 12.47 13.27 -10.79
CA ASP A 52 13.04 14.60 -10.54
C ASP A 52 13.66 15.21 -11.81
N ASN A 53 14.08 14.38 -12.77
CA ASN A 53 14.63 14.83 -14.05
C ASN A 53 13.61 14.80 -15.20
N GLY A 54 12.32 14.76 -14.89
CA GLY A 54 11.24 14.90 -15.87
C GLY A 54 10.91 13.63 -16.64
N GLY A 55 11.44 12.48 -16.23
CA GLY A 55 11.01 11.17 -16.69
C GLY A 55 9.79 10.65 -15.92
N THR A 56 9.15 9.63 -16.46
CA THR A 56 8.12 8.83 -15.79
C THR A 56 8.67 7.45 -15.52
N LEU A 57 8.56 6.99 -14.28
CA LEU A 57 8.96 5.63 -13.91
C LEU A 57 7.89 4.61 -14.33
N ASP A 58 8.31 3.62 -15.11
CA ASP A 58 7.54 2.44 -15.50
C ASP A 58 8.16 1.19 -14.88
N ILE A 59 7.43 0.52 -13.99
CA ILE A 59 7.88 -0.73 -13.36
C ILE A 59 7.38 -1.91 -14.17
N ARG A 60 8.31 -2.62 -14.81
CA ARG A 60 8.02 -3.77 -15.66
C ARG A 60 8.31 -5.05 -14.90
N SER A 61 7.42 -6.04 -15.01
CA SER A 61 7.60 -7.36 -14.41
C SER A 61 7.85 -8.42 -15.48
N ASP A 62 8.77 -9.34 -15.24
CA ASP A 62 8.95 -10.52 -16.08
C ASP A 62 8.04 -11.69 -15.67
N ALA A 63 8.09 -12.81 -16.41
CA ALA A 63 7.30 -14.00 -16.11
C ALA A 63 7.68 -14.69 -14.79
N ALA A 64 8.86 -14.40 -14.23
CA ALA A 64 9.30 -14.89 -12.92
C ALA A 64 8.92 -13.95 -11.77
N GLY A 65 8.32 -12.78 -12.07
CA GLY A 65 7.93 -11.77 -11.11
C GLY A 65 9.06 -10.82 -10.70
N ASN A 66 10.20 -10.83 -11.39
CA ASN A 66 11.24 -9.83 -11.17
C ASN A 66 10.78 -8.48 -11.71
N GLN A 67 11.07 -7.42 -10.97
CA GLN A 67 10.70 -6.05 -11.33
C GLN A 67 11.93 -5.25 -11.78
N THR A 68 11.78 -4.53 -12.88
CA THR A 68 12.79 -3.59 -13.41
C THR A 68 12.15 -2.22 -13.60
N GLY A 69 12.82 -1.17 -13.14
CA GLY A 69 12.40 0.22 -13.37
C GLY A 69 12.94 0.76 -14.68
N VAL A 70 12.05 1.29 -15.51
CA VAL A 70 12.38 1.99 -16.76
C VAL A 70 11.98 3.44 -16.64
N CYS A 71 12.90 4.35 -16.90
CA CYS A 71 12.64 5.78 -17.00
C CYS A 71 12.24 6.14 -18.43
N VAL A 72 11.00 6.58 -18.61
CA VAL A 72 10.42 6.99 -19.90
C VAL A 72 10.44 8.51 -19.99
N PHE A 73 11.08 9.06 -21.03
CA PHE A 73 11.24 10.50 -21.18
C PHE A 73 10.15 11.12 -22.08
N PRO A 74 9.94 12.46 -22.04
CA PRO A 74 8.93 13.14 -22.85
C PRO A 74 9.09 13.00 -24.37
N ASP A 75 10.32 12.75 -24.82
CA ASP A 75 10.62 12.48 -26.24
C ASP A 75 10.34 11.02 -26.65
N GLY A 76 9.91 10.19 -25.70
CA GLY A 76 9.62 8.76 -25.88
C GLY A 76 10.85 7.85 -25.78
N SER A 77 12.05 8.39 -25.53
CA SER A 77 13.23 7.57 -25.25
C SER A 77 13.09 6.89 -23.88
N GLU A 78 13.78 5.76 -23.71
CA GLU A 78 13.71 4.95 -22.50
C GLU A 78 15.10 4.56 -22.01
N CYS A 79 15.29 4.62 -20.69
CA CYS A 79 16.49 4.13 -20.02
C CYS A 79 16.11 3.18 -18.89
N ASP A 80 16.93 2.16 -18.61
CA ASP A 80 16.91 1.53 -17.29
C ASP A 80 17.17 2.61 -16.21
N GLU A 81 16.39 2.60 -15.13
CA GLU A 81 16.44 3.68 -14.13
C GLU A 81 17.83 3.81 -13.49
N TRP A 82 18.54 2.69 -13.31
CA TRP A 82 19.86 2.67 -12.70
C TRP A 82 20.95 3.08 -13.69
N ALA A 83 20.82 2.69 -14.96
CA ALA A 83 21.70 3.18 -16.02
C ALA A 83 21.57 4.70 -16.18
N TYR A 84 20.35 5.25 -16.12
CA TYR A 84 20.14 6.69 -16.15
C TYR A 84 20.73 7.39 -14.91
N PHE A 85 20.47 6.86 -13.71
CA PHE A 85 21.01 7.38 -12.46
C PHE A 85 22.54 7.45 -12.44
N ARG A 86 23.22 6.48 -13.08
CA ARG A 86 24.70 6.46 -13.20
C ARG A 86 25.25 7.23 -14.40
N GLY A 87 24.39 7.80 -15.26
CA GLY A 87 24.79 8.49 -16.48
C GLY A 87 25.29 7.58 -17.60
N GLU A 88 24.99 6.28 -17.53
CA GLU A 88 25.29 5.28 -18.55
C GLU A 88 24.25 5.29 -19.69
N CYS A 89 23.10 5.91 -19.44
CA CYS A 89 22.02 6.13 -20.39
C CYS A 89 21.53 7.57 -20.31
N ALA A 90 21.04 8.12 -21.42
CA ALA A 90 20.53 9.49 -21.51
C ALA A 90 19.32 9.58 -22.46
N PRO A 91 18.41 10.54 -22.27
CA PRO A 91 17.32 10.80 -23.19
C PRO A 91 17.82 11.12 -24.61
N GLY A 92 17.05 10.74 -25.63
CA GLY A 92 17.31 11.03 -27.03
C GLY A 92 17.53 9.80 -27.91
N PRO A 93 18.02 9.98 -29.15
CA PRO A 93 18.10 8.91 -30.17
C PRO A 93 18.96 7.70 -29.80
N GLY A 94 19.77 7.81 -28.74
CA GLY A 94 20.59 6.73 -28.17
C GLY A 94 20.02 6.11 -26.88
N GLY A 95 18.92 6.64 -26.35
CA GLY A 95 18.16 6.08 -25.24
C GLY A 95 17.30 4.91 -25.72
N GLN A 96 17.95 3.87 -26.24
CA GLN A 96 17.29 2.60 -26.52
C GLN A 96 17.36 1.69 -25.30
N PRO A 97 16.32 0.84 -25.08
CA PRO A 97 16.31 -0.13 -24.02
C PRO A 97 17.58 -0.98 -24.14
N SER A 98 18.42 -0.89 -23.11
CA SER A 98 19.64 -1.69 -23.01
C SER A 98 19.25 -3.16 -22.84
N ALA A 99 18.96 -3.83 -23.96
CA ALA A 99 18.81 -5.27 -24.05
C ALA A 99 20.15 -6.01 -23.85
N THR A 100 21.21 -5.32 -23.41
CA THR A 100 22.57 -5.87 -23.26
C THR A 100 23.00 -6.08 -21.80
N SER A 101 22.17 -5.72 -20.80
CA SER A 101 22.42 -6.09 -19.40
C SER A 101 21.71 -7.39 -18.99
N ALA A 102 21.59 -8.34 -19.91
CA ALA A 102 21.45 -9.74 -19.54
C ALA A 102 22.75 -10.49 -19.86
N PRO A 103 23.80 -10.40 -19.02
CA PRO A 103 24.55 -11.61 -18.73
C PRO A 103 23.63 -12.45 -17.83
N GLY A 104 23.18 -13.59 -18.34
CA GLY A 104 22.38 -14.52 -17.57
C GLY A 104 23.01 -14.76 -16.20
N LEU A 105 22.30 -14.40 -15.14
CA LEU A 105 22.41 -15.10 -13.87
C LEU A 105 21.41 -16.26 -13.94
N ALA A 106 21.84 -17.31 -14.64
CA ALA A 106 21.57 -18.64 -14.13
C ALA A 106 21.98 -18.62 -12.65
N ASN A 107 21.02 -18.77 -11.76
CA ASN A 107 21.29 -19.02 -10.36
C ASN A 107 21.47 -20.55 -10.23
N PRO A 108 22.68 -21.09 -10.05
CA PRO A 108 22.80 -22.48 -9.64
C PRO A 108 22.46 -22.57 -8.14
N ALA A 109 21.24 -23.01 -7.85
CA ALA A 109 20.90 -23.68 -6.61
C ALA A 109 20.28 -25.05 -6.97
#